data_AF-A0A1H9X8F9-F1
#
_entry.id   AF-A0A1H9X8F9-F1
#
_cell.length_a   1.000
_cell.length_b   1.000
_cell.length_c   1.000
_cell.angle_alpha   90.00
_cell.angle_beta   90.00
_cell.angle_gamma   90.00
#
_symmetry.space_group_name_H-M   'P 1'
#
loop_
_entity.id
_entity.type
_entity.pdbx_description
1 polymer ?
#
loop_
_entity_poly.entity_id
_entity_poly.type
_entity_poly.pdbx_seq_one_letter_code
_entity_poly.pdbx_strand_id
1 'polypeptide(L)' 'MIFQENRKVYGTRRIKDALEKTDQTVSRRRLGRFMKKLGIVSKYTQASYKPMSTQPNEESVRNVLNREKNFK' A
#
# COMPACT_ATOMS: atom_id res chain seq x y z
N MET A 1 8.75 -15.07 -17.72
CA MET A 1 8.06 -13.76 -17.74
C MET A 1 8.36 -13.10 -16.39
N ILE A 2 9.16 -12.03 -16.39
CA ILE A 2 9.77 -11.38 -15.20
C ILE A 2 8.83 -11.24 -13.98
N PHE A 3 7.53 -11.03 -14.23
CA PHE A 3 6.51 -10.94 -13.19
C PHE A 3 6.25 -12.26 -12.42
N GLN A 4 6.25 -13.40 -13.10
CA GLN A 4 6.05 -14.73 -12.49
C GLN A 4 7.29 -15.18 -11.71
N GLU A 5 8.48 -14.94 -12.27
CA GLU A 5 9.77 -15.21 -11.61
C GLU A 5 9.88 -14.45 -10.29
N ASN A 6 9.34 -13.23 -10.24
CA ASN A 6 9.33 -12.40 -9.04
C ASN A 6 8.13 -12.64 -8.10
N ARG A 7 7.47 -13.81 -8.18
CA ARG A 7 6.33 -14.17 -7.31
C ARG A 7 5.22 -13.11 -7.29
N LYS A 8 4.97 -12.42 -8.41
CA LYS A 8 3.93 -11.38 -8.55
C LYS A 8 4.14 -10.13 -7.67
N VAL A 9 5.35 -9.91 -7.17
CA VAL A 9 5.65 -8.77 -6.28
C VAL A 9 5.79 -7.48 -7.09
N TYR A 10 6.54 -7.47 -8.19
CA TYR A 10 6.79 -6.24 -8.95
C TYR A 10 5.56 -5.60 -9.59
N GLY A 11 5.43 -4.27 -9.39
CA GLY A 11 4.52 -3.42 -10.14
C GLY A 11 5.18 -2.79 -11.37
N THR A 12 4.47 -1.89 -12.06
CA THR A 12 4.89 -1.27 -13.34
C THR A 12 6.27 -0.61 -13.30
N ARG A 13 6.67 -0.02 -12.15
CA ARG A 13 8.00 0.59 -11.99
C ARG A 13 9.11 -0.46 -12.07
N ARG A 14 9.06 -1.49 -11.21
CA ARG A 14 10.12 -2.51 -11.12
C ARG A 14 10.19 -3.39 -12.38
N ILE A 15 9.05 -3.60 -13.04
CA ILE A 15 9.02 -4.29 -14.34
C ILE A 15 9.73 -3.46 -15.41
N LYS A 16 9.56 -2.12 -15.43
CA LYS A 16 10.31 -1.25 -16.35
C LYS A 16 11.81 -1.33 -16.11
N ASP A 17 12.24 -1.20 -14.85
CA ASP A 17 13.66 -1.26 -14.48
C ASP A 17 14.30 -2.60 -14.89
N ALA A 18 13.56 -3.72 -14.80
CA ALA A 18 14.03 -5.04 -15.22
C ALA A 18 14.04 -5.21 -16.76
N LEU A 19 13.09 -4.59 -17.46
CA LEU A 19 13.03 -4.59 -18.93
C LEU A 19 14.14 -3.73 -19.52
N GLU A 20 14.48 -2.60 -18.91
CA GLU A 20 15.60 -1.76 -19.32
C GLU A 20 16.95 -2.49 -19.19
N LYS A 21 17.11 -3.36 -18.19
CA LYS A 21 18.30 -4.23 -18.05
C LYS A 21 18.39 -5.33 -19.11
N THR A 22 17.30 -5.59 -19.82
CA THR A 22 17.21 -6.61 -20.89
C THR A 22 17.04 -5.94 -22.27
N ASP A 23 17.47 -4.68 -22.40
CA ASP A 23 17.40 -3.85 -23.61
C ASP A 23 15.98 -3.61 -24.17
N GLN A 24 14.96 -3.81 -23.35
CA GLN A 24 13.58 -3.50 -23.72
C GLN A 24 13.10 -2.21 -23.05
N THR A 25 13.02 -1.14 -23.84
CA THR A 25 12.47 0.14 -23.36
C THR A 25 10.95 0.15 -23.48
N VAL A 26 10.25 0.17 -22.34
CA VAL A 26 8.78 0.20 -22.32
C VAL A 26 8.29 1.27 -21.36
N SER A 27 7.30 2.06 -21.78
CA SER A 27 6.74 3.10 -20.91
C SER A 27 5.91 2.50 -19.78
N ARG A 28 5.90 3.15 -18.62
CA ARG A 28 5.08 2.74 -17.46
C ARG A 28 3.59 2.67 -17.81
N ARG A 29 3.09 3.57 -18.66
CA ARG A 29 1.70 3.56 -19.15
C ARG A 29 1.39 2.32 -19.98
N ARG A 30 2.30 1.93 -20.88
CA ARG A 30 2.12 0.73 -21.73
C ARG A 30 2.10 -0.54 -20.88
N LEU A 31 3.00 -0.65 -19.91
CA LEU A 31 3.00 -1.73 -18.91
C LEU A 31 1.71 -1.76 -18.10
N GLY A 32 1.21 -0.61 -17.64
CA GLY A 32 -0.06 -0.53 -16.90
C GLY A 32 -1.26 -1.03 -17.71
N ARG A 33 -1.36 -0.66 -19.00
CA ARG A 33 -2.42 -1.18 -19.90
C ARG A 33 -2.28 -2.69 -20.11
N PHE A 34 -1.06 -3.19 -20.24
CA PHE A 34 -0.79 -4.61 -20.42
C PHE A 34 -1.15 -5.40 -19.15
N MET A 35 -0.77 -4.91 -17.96
CA MET A 35 -1.16 -5.49 -16.68
C MET A 35 -2.68 -5.50 -16.51
N LYS A 36 -3.38 -4.41 -16.88
CA LYS A 36 -4.85 -4.35 -16.86
C LYS A 36 -5.49 -5.37 -17.82
N LYS A 37 -4.96 -5.48 -19.05
CA LYS A 37 -5.46 -6.43 -20.07
C LYS A 37 -5.26 -7.89 -19.66
N LEU A 38 -4.17 -8.20 -18.97
CA LEU A 38 -3.84 -9.54 -18.49
C LEU A 38 -4.41 -9.86 -17.09
N GLY A 39 -5.12 -8.93 -16.44
CA GLY A 39 -5.61 -9.12 -15.07
C GLY A 39 -4.49 -9.27 -14.03
N ILE A 40 -3.30 -8.76 -14.32
CA ILE A 40 -2.13 -8.89 -13.46
C ILE A 40 -2.17 -7.79 -12.39
N VAL A 41 -2.30 -8.20 -11.13
CA VAL A 41 -2.25 -7.32 -9.96
C VAL A 41 -0.98 -7.61 -9.16
N SER A 42 -0.21 -6.57 -8.83
CA SER A 42 0.98 -6.67 -8.00
C SER A 42 0.59 -6.87 -6.53
N LYS A 43 1.43 -7.58 -5.77
CA LYS A 43 1.25 -7.71 -4.32
C LYS A 43 1.21 -6.35 -3.61
N TYR A 44 1.93 -5.33 -4.07
CA TYR A 44 1.90 -3.98 -3.48
C TYR A 44 0.57 -3.26 -3.65
N THR A 45 -0.22 -3.62 -4.68
CA THR A 45 -1.56 -3.07 -4.88
C THR A 45 -2.63 -3.75 -4.04
N GLN A 46 -2.31 -4.87 -3.37
CA GLN A 46 -3.22 -5.51 -2.43
C GLN A 46 -3.16 -4.78 -1.09
N ALA A 47 -4.16 -3.96 -0.81
CA ALA A 47 -4.36 -3.41 0.52
C ALA A 47 -4.79 -4.55 1.47
N SER A 48 -3.95 -4.88 2.45
CA SER A 48 -4.35 -5.79 3.53
C SER A 48 -4.76 -4.96 4.74
N TYR A 49 -6.05 -4.67 4.87
CA TYR A 49 -6.58 -4.12 6.11
C TYR A 49 -6.79 -5.25 7.11
N LYS A 50 -6.18 -5.13 8.29
CA LYS A 50 -6.49 -6.00 9.43
C LYS A 50 -7.51 -5.27 10.30
N PRO A 51 -8.75 -5.77 10.43
CA PRO A 51 -9.69 -5.16 11.36
C PRO A 51 -9.11 -5.25 12.78
N MET A 52 -9.03 -4.11 13.47
CA MET A 52 -8.71 -4.10 14.90
C MET A 52 -9.92 -4.64 15.66
N SER A 53 -9.72 -5.69 16.45
CA SER A 53 -10.76 -6.29 17.29
C SER A 53 -11.05 -5.48 18.55
N THR A 54 -10.19 -4.52 18.90
CA THR A 54 -10.28 -3.81 20.16
C THR A 54 -11.09 -2.53 19.98
N GLN A 55 -12.21 -2.43 20.70
CA GLN A 55 -12.90 -1.15 20.93
C GLN A 55 -11.88 -0.14 21.49
N PRO A 56 -11.88 1.14 21.05
CA PRO A 56 -11.15 2.18 21.76
C PRO A 56 -11.54 2.13 23.25
N ASN A 57 -10.58 2.31 24.16
CA ASN A 57 -10.92 2.42 25.58
C ASN A 57 -11.72 3.71 25.79
N GLU A 58 -13.04 3.63 25.74
CA GLU A 58 -13.99 4.70 26.06
C GLU A 58 -14.17 4.85 27.58
N GLU A 59 -13.21 4.40 28.39
CA GLU A 59 -13.21 4.71 29.80
C GLU A 59 -13.25 6.22 29.96
N SER A 60 -14.31 6.72 30.60
CA SER A 60 -14.39 8.09 31.06
C SER A 60 -13.30 8.26 32.12
N VAL A 61 -12.11 8.66 31.71
CA VAL A 61 -11.04 9.01 32.63
C VAL A 61 -11.53 10.24 33.39
N ARG A 62 -12.05 10.02 34.60
CA ARG A 62 -12.42 11.09 35.52
C ARG A 62 -11.17 11.94 35.71
N ASN A 63 -11.27 13.24 35.45
CA ASN A 63 -10.16 14.15 35.69
C ASN A 63 -9.86 14.17 37.20
N VAL A 64 -8.84 13.41 37.63
CA VAL A 64 -8.46 13.28 39.04
C VAL A 64 -7.81 14.57 39.56
N LEU A 65 -7.29 15.42 38.65
CA LEU A 65 -6.89 16.77 39.00
C LEU A 65 -8.11 17.68 38.96
N ASN A 66 -8.64 18.06 40.14
CA ASN A 66 -9.50 19.22 40.33
C ASN A 66 -8.71 20.51 40.00
N ARG A 67 -8.37 20.71 38.73
CA ARG A 67 -7.71 21.91 38.27
C ARG A 67 -8.79 22.92 37.94
N GLU A 68 -9.09 23.79 38.90
CA GLU A 68 -9.96 24.95 38.71
C GLU A 68 -9.43 25.77 37.53
N LYS A 69 -10.24 25.90 36.48
CA LYS A 69 -9.94 26.80 35.37
C LYS A 69 -10.23 28.22 35.83
N ASN A 70 -9.20 28.89 36.33
CA ASN A 70 -9.20 30.34 36.46
C ASN A 70 -9.21 30.94 35.04
N PHE A 71 -10.39 31.25 34.53
CA PHE A 71 -10.51 32.17 33.41
C PHE A 71 -10.28 33.59 33.96
N LYS A 72 -9.25 34.26 33.43
CA LYS A 72 -8.96 35.67 33.67
C LYS A 72 -9.05 36.40 32.33
#